data_AF-A0A9E6EMM3-F1
#
_entry.id   AF-A0A9E6EMM3-F1
#
_cell.length_a   1.000
_cell.length_b   1.000
_cell.length_c   1.000
_cell.angle_alpha   90.00
_cell.angle_beta   90.00
_cell.angle_gamma   90.00
#
_symmetry.space_group_name_H-M   'P 1'
#
loop_
_entity.id
_entity.type
_entity.pdbx_description
1 polymer ?
#
loop_
_entity_poly.entity_id
_entity_poly.type
_entity_poly.pdbx_seq_one_letter_code
_entity_poly.pdbx_strand_id
1 'polypeptide(L)'
;MTRSTLSKFLLAAAAAATLLVAPACGRTEGEKQVKDLSQKAAELESLNQKAGAASAEEKQKLAQAGVNNVAPNPETLELTPDQKTALEARIKVEKNSSYQALLQEVLDKDKEIKGLNQKIGQLRAALPRPEIAKADDTHFDMAVRYLRKRGVPEEKAKVLVAKVLTVDQLAPGFHVYHFYSNGVYGSWVAQGKADMSPTQLQAERKARIEGERDQALERSKELQASIVDLTAQQQKLTADVEGLRAEKEKMTKDLTVLTAASQAQQALLNSVHYLVGKRKVLEDEGIIVVPVFAKDRAGSNWNDEVFTKAADLRSQDTITISAAEAGLEKINKINVVPGSLVKDKHYTLAFNPDHTQATVKLLAKERFRNEKVAFAVTD
;
A
#
# COMPACT_ATOMS: atom_id res chain seq x y z
N MET A 1 71.90 23.28 -22.94
CA MET A 1 72.68 22.60 -21.89
C MET A 1 71.89 21.35 -21.53
N THR A 2 72.34 20.10 -21.66
CA THR A 2 73.66 19.52 -21.91
C THR A 2 73.43 18.12 -22.48
N ARG A 3 74.26 17.74 -23.45
CA ARG A 3 74.35 16.40 -24.07
C ARG A 3 75.05 15.41 -23.12
N SER A 4 74.75 14.13 -23.26
CA SER A 4 75.71 13.02 -23.09
C SER A 4 75.08 11.75 -23.70
N THR A 5 75.35 11.33 -24.95
CA THR A 5 76.49 10.56 -25.50
C THR A 5 76.92 9.30 -24.75
N LEU A 6 76.39 8.15 -25.22
CA LEU A 6 77.11 6.96 -25.74
C LEU A 6 78.31 6.39 -24.95
N SER A 7 78.21 5.11 -24.56
CA SER A 7 79.09 4.01 -25.06
C SER A 7 78.67 2.66 -24.45
N LYS A 8 78.05 1.77 -25.23
CA LYS A 8 78.56 0.45 -25.67
C LYS A 8 79.21 -0.43 -24.60
N PHE A 9 78.56 -1.54 -24.26
CA PHE A 9 79.16 -2.87 -24.35
C PHE A 9 78.07 -3.92 -24.63
N LEU A 10 78.26 -4.68 -25.72
CA LEU A 10 77.54 -5.91 -26.00
C LEU A 10 77.91 -6.96 -24.95
N LEU A 11 76.92 -7.71 -24.47
CA LEU A 11 77.07 -9.15 -24.30
C LEU A 11 75.73 -9.82 -24.60
N ALA A 12 75.74 -10.69 -25.60
CA ALA A 12 74.62 -11.52 -25.99
C ALA A 12 74.36 -12.59 -24.93
N ALA A 13 73.10 -12.74 -24.53
CA ALA A 13 72.57 -13.97 -23.97
C ALA A 13 71.18 -14.19 -24.55
N ALA A 14 71.13 -15.04 -25.57
CA ALA A 14 69.91 -15.56 -26.14
C ALA A 14 69.23 -16.46 -25.10
N ALA A 15 68.23 -15.94 -24.40
CA ALA A 15 67.22 -16.75 -23.76
C ALA A 15 66.06 -16.89 -24.75
N ALA A 16 66.04 -18.02 -25.45
CA ALA A 16 64.95 -18.41 -26.31
C ALA A 16 63.67 -18.53 -25.48
N ALA A 17 62.87 -17.48 -25.47
CA ALA A 17 61.46 -17.58 -25.13
C ALA A 17 60.82 -18.39 -26.27
N THR A 18 60.70 -19.69 -26.06
CA THR A 18 59.84 -20.56 -26.85
C THR A 18 58.41 -20.03 -26.68
N LEU A 19 58.02 -19.13 -27.58
CA LEU A 19 56.63 -18.93 -27.95
C LEU A 19 56.12 -20.31 -28.37
N LEU A 20 55.46 -21.01 -27.44
CA LEU A 20 54.52 -22.07 -27.78
C LEU A 20 53.38 -21.42 -28.54
N VAL A 21 53.59 -21.23 -29.84
CA VAL A 21 52.53 -21.03 -30.82
C VAL A 21 51.71 -22.32 -30.81
N ALA A 22 50.71 -22.38 -29.95
CA ALA A 22 49.62 -23.33 -30.12
C ALA A 22 48.96 -23.03 -31.47
N PRO A 23 48.67 -24.03 -32.31
CA PRO A 23 48.24 -23.79 -33.68
C PRO A 23 46.85 -23.15 -33.69
N ALA A 24 46.77 -21.91 -34.18
CA ALA A 24 45.50 -21.26 -34.51
C ALA A 24 44.70 -22.05 -35.58
N CYS A 25 45.35 -22.98 -36.31
CA CYS A 25 44.71 -23.86 -37.28
C CYS A 25 43.72 -24.87 -36.68
N GLY A 26 43.89 -25.30 -35.42
CA GLY A 26 42.98 -26.30 -34.82
C GLY A 26 41.62 -25.72 -34.38
N ARG A 27 41.58 -24.42 -34.02
CA ARG A 27 40.36 -23.76 -33.54
C ARG A 27 39.32 -23.58 -34.63
N THR A 28 39.75 -23.17 -35.82
CA THR A 28 38.85 -22.96 -36.97
C THR A 28 38.25 -24.28 -37.47
N GLU A 29 38.99 -25.38 -37.39
CA GLU A 29 38.46 -26.72 -37.68
C GLU A 29 37.49 -27.21 -36.60
N GLY A 30 37.80 -26.97 -35.31
CA GLY A 30 36.91 -27.30 -34.20
C GLY A 30 35.57 -26.56 -34.28
N GLU A 31 35.58 -25.27 -34.60
CA GLU A 31 34.38 -24.45 -34.81
C GLU A 31 33.52 -24.97 -35.96
N LYS A 32 34.14 -25.34 -37.09
CA LYS A 32 33.42 -25.93 -38.24
C LYS A 32 32.76 -27.25 -37.88
N GLN A 33 33.47 -28.14 -37.17
CA GLN A 33 32.92 -29.43 -36.74
C GLN A 33 31.76 -29.27 -35.77
N VAL A 34 31.90 -28.39 -34.76
CA VAL A 34 30.82 -28.12 -33.80
C VAL A 34 29.61 -27.52 -34.50
N LYS A 35 29.81 -26.62 -35.47
CA LYS A 35 28.72 -26.04 -36.26
C LYS A 35 28.01 -27.07 -37.13
N ASP A 36 28.73 -27.93 -37.85
CA ASP A 36 28.16 -29.02 -38.66
C ASP A 36 27.33 -29.98 -37.81
N LEU A 37 27.85 -30.41 -36.66
CA LEU A 37 27.12 -31.28 -35.74
C LEU A 37 25.88 -30.60 -35.14
N SER A 38 25.96 -29.30 -34.86
CA SER A 38 24.80 -28.53 -34.38
C SER A 38 23.72 -28.41 -35.47
N GLN A 39 24.10 -28.22 -36.73
CA GLN A 39 23.18 -28.20 -37.87
C GLN A 39 22.50 -29.55 -38.08
N LYS A 40 23.26 -30.66 -38.00
CA LYS A 40 22.72 -32.02 -38.08
C LYS A 40 21.74 -32.31 -36.93
N ALA A 41 22.02 -31.83 -35.73
CA ALA A 41 21.13 -31.98 -34.58
C ALA A 41 19.83 -31.17 -34.75
N ALA A 42 19.90 -29.97 -35.32
CA ALA A 42 18.73 -29.17 -35.67
C ALA A 42 17.90 -29.81 -36.80
N GLU A 43 18.55 -30.36 -37.83
CA GLU A 43 17.88 -31.10 -38.90
C GLU A 43 17.19 -32.37 -38.37
N LEU A 44 17.87 -33.11 -37.49
CA LEU A 44 17.30 -34.28 -36.82
C LEU A 44 16.01 -33.94 -36.07
N GLU A 45 16.02 -32.84 -35.32
CA GLU A 45 14.83 -32.35 -34.61
C GLU A 45 13.70 -31.98 -35.59
N SER A 46 14.01 -31.26 -36.66
CA SER A 46 13.02 -30.91 -37.69
C SER A 46 12.40 -32.15 -38.34
N LEU A 47 13.20 -33.18 -38.61
CA LEU A 47 12.70 -34.44 -39.16
C LEU A 47 11.84 -35.21 -38.17
N ASN A 48 12.22 -35.26 -36.88
CA ASN A 48 11.38 -35.88 -35.85
C ASN A 48 10.02 -35.17 -35.74
N GLN A 49 9.99 -33.84 -35.80
CA GLN A 49 8.74 -33.06 -35.78
C GLN A 49 7.85 -33.36 -36.99
N LYS A 50 8.46 -33.42 -38.20
CA LYS A 50 7.73 -33.79 -39.42
C LYS A 50 7.16 -35.21 -39.35
N ALA A 51 7.94 -36.17 -38.84
CA ALA A 51 7.48 -37.56 -38.66
C ALA A 51 6.33 -37.64 -37.65
N GLY A 52 6.42 -36.90 -36.54
CA GLY A 52 5.34 -36.78 -35.56
C GLY A 52 4.06 -36.19 -36.14
N ALA A 53 4.17 -35.10 -36.90
CA ALA A 53 3.03 -34.45 -37.56
C ALA A 53 2.38 -35.37 -38.61
N ALA A 54 3.18 -36.02 -39.46
CA ALA A 54 2.69 -36.98 -40.45
C ALA A 54 1.98 -38.17 -39.78
N SER A 55 2.50 -38.67 -38.66
CA SER A 55 1.84 -39.75 -37.88
C SER A 55 0.53 -39.29 -37.23
N ALA A 56 0.46 -38.04 -36.75
CA ALA A 56 -0.78 -37.48 -36.22
C ALA A 56 -1.86 -37.34 -37.31
N GLU A 57 -1.47 -36.85 -38.49
CA GLU A 57 -2.35 -36.81 -39.68
C GLU A 57 -2.80 -38.21 -40.10
N GLU A 58 -1.89 -39.18 -40.13
CA GLU A 58 -2.19 -40.59 -40.45
C GLU A 58 -3.26 -41.15 -39.50
N LYS A 59 -3.09 -40.97 -38.18
CA LYS A 59 -4.08 -41.38 -37.17
C LYS A 59 -5.43 -40.68 -37.35
N GLN A 60 -5.42 -39.39 -37.65
CA GLN A 60 -6.64 -38.62 -37.91
C GLN A 60 -7.40 -39.17 -39.13
N LYS A 61 -6.69 -39.48 -40.21
CA LYS A 61 -7.29 -40.03 -41.44
C LYS A 61 -7.81 -41.45 -41.25
N LEU A 62 -7.09 -42.30 -40.50
CA LEU A 62 -7.58 -43.62 -40.11
C LEU A 62 -8.90 -43.52 -39.33
N ALA A 63 -8.99 -42.59 -38.37
CA ALA A 63 -10.21 -42.34 -37.62
C ALA A 63 -11.36 -41.84 -38.52
N GLN A 64 -11.08 -40.92 -39.45
CA GLN A 64 -12.06 -40.42 -40.43
C GLN A 64 -12.57 -41.51 -41.39
N ALA A 65 -11.71 -42.48 -41.73
CA ALA A 65 -12.07 -43.65 -42.52
C ALA A 65 -12.73 -44.78 -41.68
N GLY A 66 -13.01 -44.54 -40.39
CA GLY A 66 -13.63 -45.52 -39.50
C GLY A 66 -12.73 -46.72 -39.18
N VAL A 67 -11.40 -46.53 -39.20
CA VAL A 67 -10.39 -47.55 -38.91
C VAL A 67 -9.77 -47.29 -37.55
N ASN A 68 -10.29 -47.95 -36.52
CA ASN A 68 -9.83 -47.76 -35.13
C ASN A 68 -8.94 -48.90 -34.63
N ASN A 69 -8.79 -49.97 -35.41
CA ASN A 69 -8.03 -51.17 -35.06
C ASN A 69 -6.59 -51.17 -35.61
N VAL A 70 -6.19 -50.12 -36.32
CA VAL A 70 -4.83 -49.94 -36.84
C VAL A 70 -4.14 -48.89 -36.01
N ALA A 71 -3.05 -49.29 -35.35
CA ALA A 71 -2.23 -48.42 -34.52
C ALA A 71 -0.78 -48.48 -35.02
N PRO A 72 -0.17 -47.34 -35.39
CA PRO A 72 1.24 -47.29 -35.76
C PRO A 72 2.14 -47.70 -34.60
N ASN A 73 3.32 -48.22 -34.91
CA ASN A 73 4.31 -48.59 -33.91
C ASN A 73 4.71 -47.35 -33.07
N PRO A 74 4.74 -47.44 -31.73
CA PRO A 74 5.00 -46.27 -30.89
C PRO A 74 6.44 -45.72 -30.98
N GLU A 75 7.40 -46.53 -31.46
CA GLU A 75 8.81 -46.14 -31.57
C GLU A 75 9.16 -45.64 -32.97
N THR A 76 8.62 -46.27 -34.02
CA THR A 76 8.89 -45.88 -35.41
C THR A 76 7.80 -45.02 -36.02
N LEU A 77 6.62 -44.95 -35.40
CA LEU A 77 5.45 -44.27 -35.96
C LEU A 77 4.96 -44.84 -37.31
N GLU A 78 5.50 -45.98 -37.75
CA GLU A 78 5.13 -46.66 -38.99
C GLU A 78 4.05 -47.72 -38.75
N LEU A 79 3.26 -47.99 -39.78
CA LEU A 79 2.39 -49.15 -39.82
C LEU A 79 3.22 -50.44 -39.92
N THR A 80 2.73 -51.51 -39.31
CA THR A 80 3.32 -52.83 -39.48
C THR A 80 3.05 -53.37 -40.89
N PRO A 81 3.88 -54.30 -41.42
CA PRO A 81 3.64 -54.91 -42.72
C PRO A 81 2.21 -55.52 -42.85
N ASP A 82 1.75 -56.20 -41.80
CA ASP A 82 0.42 -56.81 -41.78
C ASP A 82 -0.71 -55.77 -41.82
N GLN A 83 -0.55 -54.64 -41.11
CA GLN A 83 -1.49 -53.52 -41.17
C GLN A 83 -1.53 -52.88 -42.57
N LYS A 84 -0.38 -52.75 -43.24
CA LYS A 84 -0.32 -52.23 -44.63
C LYS A 84 -1.07 -53.14 -45.58
N THR A 85 -0.81 -54.45 -45.54
CA THR A 85 -1.52 -55.41 -46.39
C THR A 85 -3.03 -55.43 -46.10
N ALA A 86 -3.43 -55.32 -44.83
CA ALA A 86 -4.84 -55.23 -44.46
C ALA A 86 -5.52 -53.95 -44.99
N LEU A 87 -4.83 -52.80 -44.95
CA LEU A 87 -5.33 -51.55 -45.51
C LEU A 87 -5.40 -51.59 -47.04
N GLU A 88 -4.38 -52.12 -47.71
CA GLU A 88 -4.38 -52.32 -49.17
C GLU A 88 -5.52 -53.24 -49.63
N ALA A 89 -5.79 -54.31 -48.88
CA ALA A 89 -6.93 -55.18 -49.15
C ALA A 89 -8.27 -54.45 -48.94
N ARG A 90 -8.38 -53.64 -47.88
CA ARG A 90 -9.58 -52.82 -47.60
C ARG A 90 -9.85 -51.79 -48.69
N ILE A 91 -8.81 -51.11 -49.19
CA ILE A 91 -8.89 -50.15 -50.30
C ILE A 91 -9.48 -50.78 -51.57
N LYS A 92 -9.19 -52.06 -51.85
CA LYS A 92 -9.69 -52.77 -53.04
C LYS A 92 -11.17 -53.15 -52.94
N VAL A 93 -11.70 -53.31 -51.73
CA VAL A 93 -13.08 -53.73 -51.47
C VAL A 93 -13.98 -52.53 -51.08
N GLU A 94 -13.38 -51.41 -50.70
CA GLU A 94 -14.08 -50.18 -50.33
C GLU A 94 -14.85 -49.60 -51.53
N LYS A 95 -16.15 -49.32 -51.32
CA LYS A 95 -17.05 -48.80 -52.36
C LYS A 95 -17.17 -47.29 -52.30
N ASN A 96 -16.91 -46.69 -51.14
CA ASN A 96 -16.92 -45.24 -50.98
C ASN A 96 -15.59 -44.65 -51.46
N SER A 97 -15.60 -43.96 -52.59
CA SER A 97 -14.42 -43.34 -53.18
C SER A 97 -13.73 -42.33 -52.25
N SER A 98 -14.47 -41.65 -51.38
CA SER A 98 -13.89 -40.73 -50.39
C SER A 98 -13.10 -41.48 -49.30
N TYR A 99 -13.61 -42.61 -48.81
CA TYR A 99 -12.89 -43.43 -47.84
C TYR A 99 -11.71 -44.17 -48.48
N GLN A 100 -11.87 -44.62 -49.72
CA GLN A 100 -10.77 -45.19 -50.50
C GLN A 100 -9.61 -44.19 -50.64
N ALA A 101 -9.91 -42.92 -50.94
CA ALA A 101 -8.92 -41.85 -51.01
C ALA A 101 -8.24 -41.60 -49.65
N LEU A 102 -8.99 -41.53 -48.55
CA LEU A 102 -8.43 -41.36 -47.20
C LEU A 102 -7.48 -42.50 -46.82
N LEU A 103 -7.84 -43.75 -47.12
CA LEU A 103 -7.01 -44.93 -46.85
C LEU A 103 -5.75 -44.95 -47.72
N GLN A 104 -5.83 -44.50 -48.98
CA GLN A 104 -4.66 -44.35 -49.84
C GLN A 104 -3.72 -43.26 -49.30
N GLU A 105 -4.27 -42.13 -48.85
CA GLU A 105 -3.49 -41.06 -48.21
C GLU A 105 -2.80 -41.53 -46.92
N VAL A 106 -3.39 -42.46 -46.18
CA VAL A 106 -2.74 -43.10 -45.01
C VAL A 106 -1.51 -43.91 -45.46
N LEU A 107 -1.62 -44.74 -46.51
CA LEU A 107 -0.47 -45.50 -47.02
C LEU A 107 0.65 -44.58 -47.56
N ASP A 108 0.26 -43.48 -48.21
CA ASP A 108 1.22 -42.49 -48.71
C ASP A 108 1.94 -41.78 -47.55
N LYS A 109 1.22 -41.49 -46.46
CA LYS A 109 1.78 -40.91 -45.23
C LYS A 109 2.70 -41.89 -44.50
N ASP A 110 2.36 -43.17 -44.41
CA ASP A 110 3.25 -44.18 -43.85
C ASP A 110 4.57 -44.27 -44.65
N LYS A 111 4.49 -44.19 -45.99
CA LYS A 111 5.68 -44.16 -46.86
C LYS A 111 6.53 -42.90 -46.62
N GLU A 112 5.88 -41.76 -46.40
CA GLU A 112 6.55 -40.51 -45.98
C GLU A 112 7.27 -40.70 -44.64
N ILE A 113 6.59 -41.23 -43.62
CA ILE A 113 7.14 -41.50 -42.28
C ILE A 113 8.35 -42.44 -42.37
N LYS A 114 8.25 -43.52 -43.15
CA LYS A 114 9.38 -44.44 -43.39
C LYS A 114 10.58 -43.73 -44.01
N GLY A 115 10.35 -42.85 -45.00
CA GLY A 115 11.40 -42.03 -45.60
C GLY A 115 12.04 -41.06 -44.60
N LEU A 116 11.24 -40.46 -43.73
CA LEU A 116 11.73 -39.59 -42.65
C LEU A 116 12.55 -40.40 -41.63
N ASN A 117 12.10 -41.58 -41.23
CA ASN A 117 12.80 -42.46 -40.29
C ASN A 117 14.15 -42.94 -40.80
N GLN A 118 14.27 -43.22 -42.10
CA GLN A 118 15.56 -43.55 -42.71
C GLN A 118 16.56 -42.39 -42.57
N LYS A 119 16.12 -41.15 -42.84
CA LYS A 119 16.96 -39.95 -42.68
C LYS A 119 17.28 -39.67 -41.20
N ILE A 120 16.31 -39.83 -40.30
CA ILE A 120 16.49 -39.76 -38.85
C ILE A 120 17.54 -40.76 -38.39
N GLY A 121 17.49 -42.01 -38.87
CA GLY A 121 18.46 -43.05 -38.55
C GLY A 121 19.88 -42.68 -39.02
N GLN A 122 20.01 -42.16 -40.24
CA GLN A 122 21.30 -41.69 -40.78
C GLN A 122 21.89 -40.54 -39.96
N LEU A 123 21.08 -39.53 -39.60
CA LEU A 123 21.54 -38.41 -38.78
C LEU A 123 21.88 -38.84 -37.34
N ARG A 124 21.09 -39.73 -36.74
CA ARG A 124 21.39 -40.28 -35.40
C ARG A 124 22.72 -41.05 -35.39
N ALA A 125 23.04 -41.79 -36.45
CA ALA A 125 24.32 -42.48 -36.57
C ALA A 125 25.51 -41.52 -36.70
N ALA A 126 25.29 -40.32 -37.27
CA ALA A 126 26.31 -39.28 -37.42
C ALA A 126 26.49 -38.39 -36.18
N LEU A 127 25.54 -38.42 -35.23
CA LEU A 127 25.56 -37.60 -34.02
C LEU A 127 26.06 -38.39 -32.80
N PRO A 128 26.69 -37.73 -31.81
CA PRO A 128 27.03 -38.37 -30.55
C PRO A 128 25.76 -38.79 -29.80
N ARG A 129 25.88 -39.83 -28.97
CA ARG A 129 24.78 -40.26 -28.11
C ARG A 129 24.38 -39.10 -27.17
N PRO A 130 23.10 -38.70 -27.12
CA PRO A 130 22.66 -37.61 -26.27
C PRO A 130 22.68 -38.01 -24.79
N GLU A 131 22.91 -37.03 -23.93
CA GLU A 131 22.62 -37.13 -22.50
C GLU A 131 21.13 -36.79 -22.28
N ILE A 132 20.44 -37.55 -21.44
CA ILE A 132 19.01 -37.34 -21.16
C ILE A 132 18.89 -36.48 -19.90
N ALA A 133 18.23 -35.34 -20.03
CA ALA A 133 17.98 -34.43 -18.91
C ALA A 133 17.06 -35.10 -17.87
N LYS A 134 17.45 -35.02 -16.60
CA LYS A 134 16.64 -35.46 -15.46
C LYS A 134 15.91 -34.27 -14.81
N ALA A 135 15.09 -34.57 -13.81
CA ALA A 135 14.63 -33.54 -12.88
C ALA A 135 15.84 -32.79 -12.29
N ASP A 136 15.74 -31.46 -12.26
CA ASP A 136 16.75 -30.53 -11.73
C ASP A 136 18.08 -30.43 -12.49
N ASP A 137 18.26 -31.16 -13.60
CA ASP A 137 19.43 -30.94 -14.46
C ASP A 137 19.32 -29.56 -15.16
N THR A 138 20.36 -28.75 -15.04
CA THR A 138 20.52 -27.54 -15.86
C THR A 138 21.39 -27.84 -17.07
N HIS A 139 21.15 -27.14 -18.19
CA HIS A 139 21.99 -27.29 -19.38
C HIS A 139 23.45 -26.94 -19.06
N PHE A 140 23.68 -25.94 -18.23
CA PHE A 140 25.03 -25.55 -17.80
C PHE A 140 25.74 -26.68 -17.06
N ASP A 141 25.10 -27.30 -16.06
CA ASP A 141 25.71 -28.34 -15.24
C ASP A 141 25.97 -29.61 -16.05
N MET A 142 25.04 -29.98 -16.94
CA MET A 142 25.22 -31.09 -17.88
C MET A 142 26.45 -30.85 -18.78
N ALA A 143 26.59 -29.64 -19.31
CA ALA A 143 27.70 -29.25 -20.16
C ALA A 143 29.06 -29.29 -19.44
N VAL A 144 29.13 -28.74 -18.22
CA VAL A 144 30.35 -28.78 -17.39
C VAL A 144 30.70 -30.23 -17.03
N ARG A 145 29.71 -31.04 -16.65
CA ARG A 145 29.87 -32.47 -16.35
C ARG A 145 30.41 -33.25 -17.56
N TYR A 146 29.89 -32.98 -18.75
CA TYR A 146 30.39 -33.57 -19.99
C TYR A 146 31.86 -33.22 -20.27
N LEU A 147 32.22 -31.94 -20.17
CA LEU A 147 33.59 -31.46 -20.42
C LEU A 147 34.60 -32.01 -19.39
N ARG A 148 34.20 -32.10 -18.12
CA ARG A 148 35.03 -32.71 -17.07
C ARG A 148 35.34 -34.19 -17.34
N LYS A 149 34.34 -34.96 -17.80
CA LYS A 149 34.54 -36.36 -18.22
C LYS A 149 35.51 -36.50 -19.40
N ARG A 150 35.69 -35.44 -20.19
CA ARG A 150 36.65 -35.36 -21.31
C ARG A 150 38.02 -34.79 -20.91
N GLY A 151 38.28 -34.62 -19.61
CA GLY A 151 39.56 -34.15 -19.08
C GLY A 151 39.74 -32.63 -19.10
N VAL A 152 38.68 -31.85 -19.32
CA VAL A 152 38.73 -30.39 -19.25
C VAL A 152 38.65 -29.95 -17.77
N PRO A 153 39.61 -29.14 -17.26
CA PRO A 153 39.52 -28.59 -15.90
C PRO A 153 38.24 -27.79 -15.70
N GLU A 154 37.66 -27.85 -14.50
CA GLU A 154 36.34 -27.28 -14.22
C GLU A 154 36.24 -25.78 -14.56
N GLU A 155 37.23 -24.98 -14.16
CA GLU A 155 37.26 -23.54 -14.46
C GLU A 155 37.29 -23.26 -15.97
N LYS A 156 38.04 -24.07 -16.73
CA LYS A 156 38.07 -23.98 -18.19
C LYS A 156 36.74 -24.44 -18.80
N ALA A 157 36.10 -25.47 -18.23
CA ALA A 157 34.81 -25.96 -18.67
C ALA A 157 33.73 -24.88 -18.50
N LYS A 158 33.64 -24.23 -17.33
CA LYS A 158 32.70 -23.11 -17.08
C LYS A 158 32.86 -21.99 -18.12
N VAL A 159 34.10 -21.60 -18.42
CA VAL A 159 34.40 -20.56 -19.43
C VAL A 159 33.98 -20.99 -20.84
N LEU A 160 34.12 -22.26 -21.19
CA LEU A 160 33.70 -22.78 -22.49
C LEU A 160 32.17 -22.84 -22.61
N VAL A 161 31.47 -23.27 -21.56
CA VAL A 161 30.00 -23.36 -21.55
C VAL A 161 29.37 -21.97 -21.60
N ALA A 162 29.91 -21.00 -20.86
CA ALA A 162 29.41 -19.62 -20.86
C ALA A 162 29.47 -18.91 -22.22
N LYS A 163 30.25 -19.44 -23.18
CA LYS A 163 30.35 -18.90 -24.55
C LYS A 163 29.32 -19.49 -25.51
N VAL A 164 28.54 -20.47 -25.07
CA VAL A 164 27.55 -21.17 -25.88
C VAL A 164 26.16 -20.80 -25.40
N LEU A 165 25.20 -20.72 -26.32
CA LEU A 165 23.80 -20.54 -25.96
C LEU A 165 23.30 -21.75 -25.15
N THR A 166 23.09 -21.55 -23.86
CA THR A 166 22.44 -22.53 -23.00
C THR A 166 20.95 -22.23 -22.90
N VAL A 167 20.15 -23.28 -22.94
CA VAL A 167 18.72 -23.23 -22.61
C VAL A 167 18.57 -23.10 -21.10
N ASP A 168 17.79 -22.11 -20.65
CA ASP A 168 17.64 -21.76 -19.23
C ASP A 168 17.06 -22.91 -18.39
N GLN A 169 16.11 -23.67 -18.93
CA GLN A 169 15.53 -24.81 -18.25
C GLN A 169 15.35 -25.99 -19.21
N LEU A 170 15.62 -27.18 -18.70
CA LEU A 170 15.39 -28.43 -19.38
C LEU A 170 14.17 -29.13 -18.75
N ALA A 171 13.31 -29.70 -19.59
CA ALA A 171 12.30 -30.63 -19.10
C ALA A 171 12.93 -32.04 -19.00
N PRO A 172 12.52 -32.86 -18.01
CA PRO A 172 12.92 -34.25 -17.95
C PRO A 172 12.61 -34.97 -19.27
N GLY A 173 13.59 -35.69 -19.81
CA GLY A 173 13.47 -36.37 -21.10
C GLY A 173 14.03 -35.61 -22.30
N PHE A 174 14.40 -34.33 -22.17
CA PHE A 174 15.14 -33.63 -23.22
C PHE A 174 16.46 -34.35 -23.55
N HIS A 175 16.79 -34.39 -24.83
CA HIS A 175 18.06 -34.92 -25.31
C HIS A 175 19.05 -33.77 -25.50
N VAL A 176 20.14 -33.80 -24.74
CA VAL A 176 21.22 -32.81 -24.83
C VAL A 176 22.40 -33.44 -25.56
N TYR A 177 22.70 -32.92 -26.75
CA TYR A 177 23.84 -33.32 -27.56
C TYR A 177 25.03 -32.42 -27.23
N HIS A 178 26.12 -33.02 -26.78
CA HIS A 178 27.34 -32.30 -26.45
C HIS A 178 28.41 -32.52 -27.52
N PHE A 179 29.03 -31.43 -27.97
CA PHE A 179 30.11 -31.43 -28.97
C PHE A 179 31.36 -30.82 -28.35
N TYR A 180 32.48 -31.52 -28.40
CA TYR A 180 33.77 -30.99 -27.95
C TYR A 180 34.89 -31.46 -28.87
N SER A 181 35.50 -30.52 -29.59
CA SER A 181 36.61 -30.77 -30.51
C SER A 181 37.57 -29.59 -30.54
N ASN A 182 38.88 -29.86 -30.53
CA ASN A 182 39.94 -28.85 -30.61
C ASN A 182 39.79 -27.64 -29.65
N GLY A 183 39.26 -27.89 -28.44
CA GLY A 183 39.06 -26.85 -27.43
C GLY A 183 37.82 -25.98 -27.63
N VAL A 184 36.95 -26.33 -28.59
CA VAL A 184 35.67 -25.68 -28.85
C VAL A 184 34.56 -26.57 -28.33
N TYR A 185 33.66 -26.00 -27.55
CA TYR A 185 32.47 -26.68 -27.04
C TYR A 185 31.22 -26.14 -27.76
N GLY A 186 30.27 -27.04 -28.02
CA GLY A 186 28.93 -26.68 -28.45
C GLY A 186 27.91 -27.65 -27.91
N SER A 187 26.65 -27.24 -27.94
CA SER A 187 25.55 -28.05 -27.46
C SER A 187 24.29 -27.81 -28.27
N TRP A 188 23.44 -28.84 -28.34
CA TRP A 188 22.10 -28.74 -28.90
C TRP A 188 21.09 -29.48 -28.02
N VAL A 189 19.94 -28.86 -27.78
CA VAL A 189 18.86 -29.46 -26.99
C VAL A 189 17.71 -29.80 -27.92
N ALA A 190 17.32 -31.07 -27.91
CA ALA A 190 16.18 -31.62 -28.65
C ALA A 190 15.10 -32.09 -27.68
N GLN A 191 13.85 -32.20 -28.16
CA GLN A 191 12.71 -32.64 -27.34
C GLN A 191 12.95 -34.03 -26.71
N GLY A 192 13.56 -34.95 -27.45
CA GLY A 192 13.86 -36.29 -26.94
C GLY A 192 12.59 -37.05 -26.58
N LYS A 193 12.49 -37.46 -25.31
CA LYS A 193 11.34 -38.19 -24.75
C LYS A 193 10.36 -37.29 -23.96
N ALA A 194 10.61 -35.99 -23.91
CA ALA A 194 9.71 -35.08 -23.20
C ALA A 194 8.43 -34.81 -24.01
N ASP A 195 7.36 -34.48 -23.31
CA ASP A 195 6.05 -34.19 -23.91
C ASP A 195 5.99 -32.85 -24.67
N MET A 196 6.95 -31.97 -24.42
CA MET A 196 7.05 -30.64 -25.01
C MET A 196 8.43 -30.41 -25.61
N SER A 197 8.55 -29.53 -26.60
CA SER A 197 9.84 -29.11 -27.17
C SER A 197 10.48 -27.97 -26.36
N PRO A 198 11.81 -27.75 -26.48
CA PRO A 198 12.48 -26.63 -25.83
C PRO A 198 11.86 -25.26 -26.18
N THR A 199 11.43 -25.07 -27.44
CA THR A 199 10.78 -23.82 -27.88
C THR A 199 9.42 -23.63 -27.22
N GLN A 200 8.62 -24.69 -27.08
CA GLN A 200 7.32 -24.64 -26.39
C GLN A 200 7.51 -24.30 -24.91
N LEU A 201 8.46 -24.95 -24.24
CA LEU A 201 8.78 -24.66 -22.84
C LEU A 201 9.17 -23.18 -22.63
N GLN A 202 9.94 -22.62 -23.55
CA GLN A 202 10.33 -21.19 -23.51
C GLN A 202 9.14 -20.26 -23.77
N ALA A 203 8.28 -20.60 -24.73
CA ALA A 203 7.08 -19.82 -25.03
C ALA A 203 6.08 -19.82 -23.85
N GLU A 204 5.82 -20.98 -23.24
CA GLU A 204 4.95 -21.09 -22.06
C GLU A 204 5.47 -20.28 -20.88
N ARG A 205 6.79 -20.27 -20.66
CA ARG A 205 7.41 -19.44 -19.62
C ARG A 205 7.25 -17.97 -19.88
N LYS A 206 7.53 -17.54 -21.11
CA LYS A 206 7.37 -16.15 -21.50
C LYS A 206 5.93 -15.71 -21.30
N ALA A 207 4.97 -16.51 -21.77
CA ALA A 207 3.54 -16.26 -21.56
C ALA A 207 3.16 -16.21 -20.07
N ARG A 208 3.72 -17.09 -19.24
CA ARG A 208 3.51 -17.07 -17.79
C ARG A 208 4.04 -15.79 -17.15
N ILE A 209 5.28 -15.41 -17.46
CA ILE A 209 5.92 -14.18 -16.93
C ILE A 209 5.15 -12.95 -17.40
N GLU A 210 4.73 -12.91 -18.66
CA GLU A 210 3.91 -11.82 -19.20
C GLU A 210 2.56 -11.75 -18.48
N GLY A 211 1.89 -12.88 -18.26
CA GLY A 211 0.65 -12.94 -17.50
C GLY A 211 0.81 -12.49 -16.04
N GLU A 212 1.87 -12.93 -15.35
CA GLU A 212 2.19 -12.49 -13.98
C GLU A 212 2.48 -10.99 -13.92
N ARG A 213 3.23 -10.45 -14.89
CA ARG A 213 3.49 -9.01 -15.02
C ARG A 213 2.19 -8.24 -15.22
N ASP A 214 1.34 -8.69 -16.14
CA ASP A 214 0.09 -7.99 -16.47
C ASP A 214 -0.86 -8.00 -15.27
N GLN A 215 -0.97 -9.12 -14.55
CA GLN A 215 -1.71 -9.18 -13.28
C GLN A 215 -1.14 -8.23 -12.22
N ALA A 216 0.18 -8.14 -12.09
CA ALA A 216 0.82 -7.22 -11.15
C ALA A 216 0.55 -5.75 -11.52
N LEU A 217 0.55 -5.42 -12.82
CA LEU A 217 0.23 -4.08 -13.31
C LEU A 217 -1.23 -3.71 -13.01
N GLU A 218 -2.19 -4.61 -13.25
CA GLU A 218 -3.60 -4.36 -12.92
C GLU A 218 -3.80 -4.17 -11.42
N ARG A 219 -3.22 -5.04 -10.57
CA ARG A 219 -3.26 -4.85 -9.10
C ARG A 219 -2.62 -3.53 -8.67
N SER A 220 -1.53 -3.11 -9.32
CA SER A 220 -0.89 -1.83 -9.03
C SER A 220 -1.81 -0.65 -9.34
N LYS A 221 -2.57 -0.71 -10.44
CA LYS A 221 -3.54 0.33 -10.79
C LYS A 221 -4.69 0.39 -9.78
N GLU A 222 -5.24 -0.76 -9.38
CA GLU A 222 -6.30 -0.85 -8.37
C GLU A 222 -5.85 -0.28 -7.01
N LEU A 223 -4.63 -0.63 -6.58
CA LEU A 223 -4.04 -0.10 -5.36
C LEU A 223 -3.83 1.41 -5.44
N GLN A 224 -3.36 1.92 -6.59
CA GLN A 224 -3.16 3.35 -6.78
C GLN A 224 -4.49 4.12 -6.73
N ALA A 225 -5.55 3.60 -7.35
CA ALA A 225 -6.89 4.16 -7.25
C ALA A 225 -7.40 4.17 -5.81
N SER A 226 -7.17 3.09 -5.06
CA SER A 226 -7.55 2.98 -3.64
C SER A 226 -6.79 3.99 -2.77
N ILE A 227 -5.50 4.21 -3.03
CA ILE A 227 -4.70 5.22 -2.32
C ILE A 227 -5.27 6.62 -2.55
N VAL A 228 -5.66 6.96 -3.78
CA VAL A 228 -6.26 8.25 -4.10
C VAL A 228 -7.57 8.45 -3.34
N ASP A 229 -8.46 7.46 -3.35
CA ASP A 229 -9.74 7.52 -2.62
C ASP A 229 -9.54 7.66 -1.11
N LEU A 230 -8.68 6.82 -0.52
CA LEU A 230 -8.37 6.88 0.92
C LEU A 230 -7.75 8.22 1.32
N THR A 231 -6.90 8.81 0.47
CA THR A 231 -6.32 10.13 0.71
C THR A 231 -7.40 11.22 0.70
N ALA A 232 -8.35 11.14 -0.24
CA ALA A 232 -9.48 12.08 -0.28
C ALA A 232 -10.39 11.93 0.96
N GLN A 233 -10.66 10.70 1.39
CA GLN A 233 -11.41 10.43 2.63
C GLN A 233 -10.68 10.97 3.86
N GLN A 234 -9.37 10.77 3.95
CA GLN A 234 -8.54 11.29 5.04
C GLN A 234 -8.59 12.82 5.10
N GLN A 235 -8.48 13.50 3.95
CA GLN A 235 -8.58 14.96 3.88
C GLN A 235 -9.95 15.46 4.34
N LYS A 236 -11.04 14.80 3.90
CA LYS A 236 -12.40 15.13 4.33
C LYS A 236 -12.57 14.97 5.85
N LEU A 237 -12.16 13.83 6.41
CA LEU A 237 -12.24 13.58 7.85
C LEU A 237 -11.40 14.59 8.65
N THR A 238 -10.24 14.99 8.12
CA THR A 238 -9.41 16.01 8.76
C THR A 238 -10.15 17.36 8.81
N ALA A 239 -10.76 17.78 7.70
CA ALA A 239 -11.57 19.01 7.65
C ALA A 239 -12.78 18.94 8.61
N ASP A 240 -13.47 17.80 8.67
CA ASP A 240 -14.60 17.58 9.59
C ASP A 240 -14.16 17.70 11.06
N VAL A 241 -13.01 17.11 11.42
CA VAL A 241 -12.44 17.22 12.78
C VAL A 241 -12.07 18.66 13.13
N GLU A 242 -11.49 19.40 12.20
CA GLU A 242 -11.17 20.83 12.39
C GLU A 242 -12.45 21.66 12.58
N GLY A 243 -13.48 21.41 11.76
CA GLY A 243 -14.79 22.05 11.89
C GLY A 243 -15.44 21.79 13.25
N LEU A 244 -15.47 20.53 13.70
CA LEU A 244 -16.01 20.15 15.01
C LEU A 244 -15.23 20.78 16.18
N ARG A 245 -13.91 20.92 16.05
CA ARG A 245 -13.08 21.61 17.06
C ARG A 245 -13.43 23.09 17.16
N ALA A 246 -13.59 23.76 16.02
CA ALA A 246 -13.99 25.17 15.98
C ALA A 246 -15.40 25.38 16.57
N GLU A 247 -16.35 24.49 16.24
CA GLU A 247 -17.71 24.53 16.80
C GLU A 247 -17.70 24.29 18.32
N LYS A 248 -16.93 23.32 18.80
CA LYS A 248 -16.76 23.07 20.24
C LYS A 248 -16.18 24.29 20.96
N GLU A 249 -15.18 24.95 20.40
CA GLU A 249 -14.59 26.16 20.98
C GLU A 249 -15.63 27.27 21.08
N LYS A 250 -16.42 27.48 20.00
CA LYS A 250 -17.51 28.45 20.00
C LYS A 250 -18.56 28.13 21.06
N MET A 251 -19.07 26.90 21.10
CA MET A 251 -20.04 26.48 22.12
C MET A 251 -19.52 26.66 23.54
N THR A 252 -18.23 26.41 23.76
CA THR A 252 -17.60 26.62 25.08
C THR A 252 -17.61 28.10 25.46
N LYS A 253 -17.30 29.01 24.53
CA LYS A 253 -17.39 30.46 24.75
C LYS A 253 -18.82 30.91 24.99
N ASP A 254 -19.78 30.40 24.23
CA ASP A 254 -21.19 30.73 24.41
C ASP A 254 -21.69 30.24 25.78
N LEU A 255 -21.28 29.05 26.22
CA LEU A 255 -21.59 28.52 27.55
C LEU A 255 -21.00 29.37 28.67
N THR A 256 -19.75 29.84 28.57
CA THR A 256 -19.15 30.69 29.61
C THR A 256 -19.87 32.04 29.70
N VAL A 257 -20.20 32.66 28.56
CA VAL A 257 -20.97 33.90 28.50
C VAL A 257 -22.35 33.70 29.13
N LEU A 258 -23.07 32.65 28.73
CA LEU A 258 -24.40 32.37 29.25
C LEU A 258 -24.38 32.07 30.75
N THR A 259 -23.38 31.33 31.22
CA THR A 259 -23.20 31.04 32.66
C THR A 259 -22.93 32.32 33.44
N ALA A 260 -22.05 33.20 32.95
CA ALA A 260 -21.77 34.48 33.59
C ALA A 260 -23.01 35.40 33.62
N ALA A 261 -23.75 35.48 32.51
CA ALA A 261 -24.99 36.24 32.44
C ALA A 261 -26.04 35.71 33.41
N SER A 262 -26.19 34.38 33.49
CA SER A 262 -27.11 33.74 34.44
C SER A 262 -26.71 34.02 35.90
N GLN A 263 -25.42 33.92 36.23
CA GLN A 263 -24.91 34.23 37.57
C GLN A 263 -25.12 35.70 37.94
N ALA A 264 -24.90 36.63 37.00
CA ALA A 264 -25.14 38.06 37.19
C ALA A 264 -26.63 38.37 37.42
N GLN A 265 -27.52 37.78 36.62
CA GLN A 265 -28.97 37.91 36.82
C GLN A 265 -29.41 37.33 38.17
N GLN A 266 -28.89 36.16 38.55
CA GLN A 266 -29.15 35.60 39.87
C GLN A 266 -28.65 36.51 40.99
N ALA A 267 -27.47 37.11 40.86
CA ALA A 267 -26.96 38.05 41.85
C ALA A 267 -27.87 39.29 41.97
N LEU A 268 -28.29 39.88 40.85
CA LEU A 268 -29.22 41.02 40.84
C LEU A 268 -30.55 40.68 41.52
N LEU A 269 -31.16 39.54 41.16
CA LEU A 269 -32.44 39.09 41.72
C LEU A 269 -32.33 38.71 43.20
N ASN A 270 -31.15 38.30 43.67
CA ASN A 270 -30.93 37.92 45.06
C ASN A 270 -30.27 39.02 45.91
N SER A 271 -30.09 40.23 45.37
CA SER A 271 -29.50 41.34 46.10
C SER A 271 -30.57 42.27 46.68
N VAL A 272 -30.22 42.95 47.76
CA VAL A 272 -30.88 44.20 48.15
C VAL A 272 -30.14 45.36 47.50
N HIS A 273 -30.87 46.26 46.85
CA HIS A 273 -30.32 47.47 46.23
C HIS A 273 -30.49 48.60 47.21
N TYR A 274 -29.41 49.30 47.57
CA TYR A 274 -29.46 50.29 48.63
C TYR A 274 -28.68 51.56 48.32
N LEU A 275 -29.09 52.61 49.01
CA LEU A 275 -28.37 53.88 49.05
C LEU A 275 -28.20 54.32 50.50
N VAL A 276 -27.12 55.02 50.77
CA VAL A 276 -26.83 55.63 52.07
C VAL A 276 -26.66 57.11 51.84
N GLY A 277 -27.36 57.93 52.61
CA GLY A 277 -27.23 59.39 52.51
C GLY A 277 -27.75 60.09 53.75
N LYS A 278 -27.36 61.36 53.90
CA LYS A 278 -27.90 62.21 54.96
C LYS A 278 -29.40 62.33 54.79
N ARG A 279 -30.16 62.10 55.85
CA ARG A 279 -31.63 62.14 55.83
C ARG A 279 -32.18 63.39 55.16
N LYS A 280 -31.64 64.57 55.50
CA LYS A 280 -32.08 65.86 54.95
C LYS A 280 -31.81 65.96 53.44
N VAL A 281 -30.65 65.50 52.98
CA VAL A 281 -30.29 65.51 51.55
C VAL A 281 -31.22 64.57 50.77
N LEU A 282 -31.47 63.37 51.29
CA LEU A 282 -32.38 62.41 50.65
C LEU A 282 -33.83 62.92 50.59
N GLU A 283 -34.24 63.74 51.56
CA GLU A 283 -35.55 64.39 51.58
C GLU A 283 -35.61 65.55 50.57
N ASP A 284 -34.60 66.42 50.56
CA ASP A 284 -34.49 67.55 49.63
C ASP A 284 -34.42 67.09 48.16
N GLU A 285 -33.75 65.97 47.89
CA GLU A 285 -33.68 65.31 46.58
C GLU A 285 -34.96 64.53 46.22
N GLY A 286 -35.95 64.49 47.11
CA GLY A 286 -37.23 63.79 46.89
C GLY A 286 -37.11 62.26 46.81
N ILE A 287 -35.97 61.70 47.24
CA ILE A 287 -35.74 60.25 47.30
C ILE A 287 -36.57 59.65 48.43
N ILE A 288 -36.63 60.31 49.59
CA ILE A 288 -37.48 59.91 50.72
C ILE A 288 -38.48 61.01 51.08
N VAL A 289 -39.57 60.64 51.76
CA VAL A 289 -40.51 61.57 52.37
C VAL A 289 -40.53 61.35 53.88
N VAL A 290 -40.38 62.44 54.64
CA VAL A 290 -40.36 62.44 56.11
C VAL A 290 -41.66 63.06 56.65
N PRO A 291 -42.72 62.25 56.88
CA PRO A 291 -43.98 62.75 57.44
C PRO A 291 -43.87 63.01 58.95
N VAL A 292 -44.59 64.05 59.44
CA VAL A 292 -44.53 64.53 60.84
C VAL A 292 -44.96 63.48 61.88
N PHE A 293 -45.89 62.58 61.54
CA PHE A 293 -46.45 61.56 62.46
C PHE A 293 -46.40 60.12 61.91
N ALA A 294 -45.61 59.85 60.88
CA ALA A 294 -45.50 58.52 60.29
C ALA A 294 -44.05 58.15 60.01
N LYS A 295 -43.82 56.89 59.64
CA LYS A 295 -42.50 56.42 59.23
C LYS A 295 -42.14 56.99 57.86
N ASP A 296 -40.84 57.16 57.64
CA ASP A 296 -40.29 57.55 56.35
C ASP A 296 -40.73 56.59 55.25
N ARG A 297 -41.06 57.14 54.09
CA ARG A 297 -41.52 56.39 52.92
C ARG A 297 -40.75 56.79 51.67
N ALA A 298 -40.85 55.96 50.63
CA ALA A 298 -40.32 56.28 49.32
C ALA A 298 -40.92 57.60 48.79
N GLY A 299 -40.07 58.46 48.23
CA GLY A 299 -40.47 59.72 47.61
C GLY A 299 -40.69 59.61 46.10
N SER A 300 -40.92 60.75 45.45
CA SER A 300 -41.20 60.81 44.02
C SER A 300 -40.00 60.42 43.15
N ASN A 301 -38.78 60.57 43.66
CA ASN A 301 -37.53 60.24 42.94
C ASN A 301 -36.96 58.85 43.33
N TRP A 302 -37.81 57.95 43.85
CA TRP A 302 -37.45 56.56 44.16
C TRP A 302 -37.40 55.70 42.87
N ASN A 303 -36.33 55.85 42.09
CA ASN A 303 -36.09 55.08 40.85
C ASN A 303 -34.84 54.19 40.97
N ASP A 304 -34.53 53.36 39.98
CA ASP A 304 -33.34 52.47 40.03
C ASP A 304 -32.01 53.23 40.10
N GLU A 305 -31.92 54.40 39.47
CA GLU A 305 -30.66 55.13 39.29
C GLU A 305 -30.06 55.65 40.60
N VAL A 306 -30.91 55.90 41.61
CA VAL A 306 -30.46 56.39 42.92
C VAL A 306 -29.92 55.28 43.84
N PHE A 307 -30.19 53.99 43.56
CA PHE A 307 -29.71 52.85 44.35
C PHE A 307 -28.43 52.27 43.76
N THR A 308 -27.31 52.93 44.06
CA THR A 308 -26.01 52.63 43.45
C THR A 308 -25.24 51.48 44.11
N LYS A 309 -25.71 50.97 45.25
CA LYS A 309 -25.08 49.84 45.96
C LYS A 309 -25.99 48.63 45.94
N ALA A 310 -25.40 47.44 45.92
CA ALA A 310 -26.13 46.18 46.00
C ALA A 310 -25.43 45.21 46.94
N ALA A 311 -26.20 44.45 47.72
CA ALA A 311 -25.68 43.40 48.59
C ALA A 311 -26.37 42.07 48.28
N ASP A 312 -25.60 41.10 47.73
CA ASP A 312 -26.09 39.75 47.42
C ASP A 312 -26.44 38.98 48.70
N LEU A 313 -27.74 38.73 48.91
CA LEU A 313 -28.25 38.14 50.14
C LEU A 313 -27.93 36.64 50.26
N ARG A 314 -27.41 36.00 49.20
CA ARG A 314 -26.96 34.61 49.23
C ARG A 314 -25.68 34.45 50.04
N SER A 315 -24.79 35.44 50.01
CA SER A 315 -23.46 35.38 50.64
C SER A 315 -23.35 36.21 51.91
N GLN A 316 -24.15 37.26 52.05
CA GLN A 316 -24.10 38.17 53.20
C GLN A 316 -25.49 38.47 53.76
N ASP A 317 -25.55 38.70 55.07
CA ASP A 317 -26.75 39.13 55.79
C ASP A 317 -26.53 40.47 56.50
N THR A 318 -25.40 41.12 56.27
CA THR A 318 -25.03 42.39 56.92
C THR A 318 -24.65 43.45 55.90
N ILE A 319 -25.11 44.67 56.11
CA ILE A 319 -24.70 45.87 55.39
C ILE A 319 -23.96 46.78 56.36
N THR A 320 -22.72 47.13 56.05
CA THR A 320 -21.95 48.10 56.84
C THR A 320 -22.09 49.48 56.24
N ILE A 321 -22.39 50.44 57.09
CA ILE A 321 -22.62 51.84 56.77
C ILE A 321 -21.56 52.66 57.50
N SER A 322 -20.84 53.53 56.80
CA SER A 322 -19.80 54.39 57.39
C SER A 322 -20.24 55.85 57.43
N ALA A 323 -19.88 56.59 58.48
CA ALA A 323 -20.24 58.00 58.59
C ALA A 323 -19.70 58.82 57.41
N ALA A 324 -18.46 58.50 57.02
CA ALA A 324 -17.74 59.15 55.92
C ALA A 324 -18.46 59.01 54.57
N GLU A 325 -19.10 57.87 54.27
CA GLU A 325 -19.81 57.69 53.00
C GLU A 325 -21.06 58.59 52.88
N ALA A 326 -21.61 59.01 54.03
CA ALA A 326 -22.70 59.97 54.10
C ALA A 326 -22.19 61.40 54.32
N GLY A 327 -20.87 61.64 54.32
CA GLY A 327 -20.28 62.95 54.61
C GLY A 327 -20.49 63.42 56.05
N LEU A 328 -20.53 62.49 57.01
CA LEU A 328 -20.70 62.73 58.44
C LEU A 328 -19.45 62.28 59.22
N GLU A 329 -19.18 62.89 60.38
CA GLU A 329 -18.13 62.44 61.31
C GLU A 329 -18.60 61.28 62.18
N LYS A 330 -19.89 61.29 62.58
CA LYS A 330 -20.54 60.26 63.41
C LYS A 330 -21.96 59.99 62.92
N ILE A 331 -22.45 58.79 63.18
CA ILE A 331 -23.83 58.36 62.92
C ILE A 331 -24.55 58.19 64.25
N ASN A 332 -25.48 59.10 64.56
CA ASN A 332 -26.33 58.97 65.74
C ASN A 332 -27.57 58.11 65.47
N LYS A 333 -28.10 58.16 64.24
CA LYS A 333 -29.32 57.44 63.88
C LYS A 333 -29.31 56.99 62.43
N ILE A 334 -29.91 55.83 62.20
CA ILE A 334 -30.19 55.31 60.85
C ILE A 334 -31.67 54.99 60.75
N ASN A 335 -32.31 55.63 59.78
CA ASN A 335 -33.67 55.35 59.37
C ASN A 335 -33.65 54.47 58.12
N VAL A 336 -34.37 53.35 58.15
CA VAL A 336 -34.48 52.42 57.02
C VAL A 336 -35.80 52.69 56.31
N VAL A 337 -35.70 53.02 55.03
CA VAL A 337 -36.85 53.33 54.15
C VAL A 337 -36.92 52.23 53.09
N PRO A 338 -38.11 51.71 52.72
CA PRO A 338 -39.45 52.13 53.17
C PRO A 338 -39.78 51.70 54.61
N GLY A 339 -40.60 52.49 55.31
CA GLY A 339 -41.03 52.21 56.69
C GLY A 339 -41.85 50.92 56.91
N SER A 340 -42.15 50.18 55.84
CA SER A 340 -42.63 48.80 55.89
C SER A 340 -41.59 47.82 56.45
N LEU A 341 -40.31 48.20 56.41
CA LEU A 341 -39.22 47.50 57.07
C LEU A 341 -39.21 47.83 58.57
N VAL A 342 -39.25 46.80 59.42
CA VAL A 342 -39.45 46.95 60.86
C VAL A 342 -38.20 46.50 61.61
N LYS A 343 -37.63 47.39 62.43
CA LYS A 343 -36.50 47.08 63.31
C LYS A 343 -36.85 45.90 64.24
N ASP A 344 -35.87 45.05 64.49
CA ASP A 344 -35.91 43.83 65.32
C ASP A 344 -36.85 42.72 64.80
N LYS A 345 -37.55 42.95 63.68
CA LYS A 345 -38.34 41.95 62.94
C LYS A 345 -37.76 41.64 61.56
N HIS A 346 -37.40 42.67 60.81
CA HIS A 346 -36.83 42.56 59.46
C HIS A 346 -35.33 42.83 59.47
N TYR A 347 -34.85 43.72 60.34
CA TYR A 347 -33.42 44.05 60.47
C TYR A 347 -33.05 44.47 61.90
N THR A 348 -31.78 44.36 62.27
CA THR A 348 -31.22 44.96 63.50
C THR A 348 -30.12 45.95 63.16
N LEU A 349 -29.89 46.93 64.02
CA LEU A 349 -28.85 47.94 63.88
C LEU A 349 -27.90 47.86 65.06
N ALA A 350 -26.59 47.82 64.79
CA ALA A 350 -25.55 47.97 65.78
C ALA A 350 -24.61 49.11 65.36
N PHE A 351 -24.21 49.96 66.31
CA PHE A 351 -23.21 51.01 66.09
C PHE A 351 -21.88 50.56 66.69
N ASN A 352 -20.78 50.93 66.05
CA ASN A 352 -19.47 50.79 66.69
C ASN A 352 -19.32 51.81 67.83
N PRO A 353 -18.41 51.58 68.81
CA PRO A 353 -18.28 52.45 69.98
C PRO A 353 -18.05 53.93 69.65
N ASP A 354 -17.35 54.22 68.54
CA ASP A 354 -17.00 55.58 68.12
C ASP A 354 -18.08 56.24 67.24
N HIS A 355 -19.18 55.54 66.95
CA HIS A 355 -20.26 55.96 66.05
C HIS A 355 -19.82 56.28 64.61
N THR A 356 -18.62 55.88 64.21
CA THR A 356 -18.09 56.09 62.85
C THR A 356 -18.62 55.06 61.85
N GLN A 357 -19.17 53.94 62.33
CA GLN A 357 -19.75 52.88 61.51
C GLN A 357 -21.00 52.28 62.18
N ALA A 358 -21.91 51.80 61.35
CA ALA A 358 -23.06 51.02 61.77
C ALA A 358 -23.18 49.75 60.92
N THR A 359 -23.64 48.67 61.53
CA THR A 359 -23.93 47.41 60.87
C THR A 359 -25.42 47.14 60.91
N VAL A 360 -26.02 47.00 59.74
CA VAL A 360 -27.40 46.57 59.54
C VAL A 360 -27.40 45.07 59.30
N LYS A 361 -27.93 44.27 60.22
CA LYS A 361 -28.13 42.84 60.00
C LYS A 361 -29.55 42.57 59.52
N LEU A 362 -29.69 41.90 58.38
CA LEU A 362 -30.94 41.57 57.72
C LEU A 362 -31.46 40.23 58.26
N LEU A 363 -32.52 40.29 59.08
CA LEU A 363 -33.11 39.10 59.71
C LEU A 363 -34.05 38.35 58.76
N ALA A 364 -34.80 39.08 57.94
CA ALA A 364 -35.80 38.51 57.03
C ALA A 364 -35.38 38.72 55.56
N LYS A 365 -34.30 38.07 55.12
CA LYS A 365 -33.68 38.28 53.79
C LYS A 365 -34.65 38.29 52.61
N GLU A 366 -35.66 37.42 52.61
CA GLU A 366 -36.69 37.37 51.55
C GLU A 366 -37.45 38.69 51.37
N ARG A 367 -37.59 39.51 52.43
CA ARG A 367 -38.21 40.84 52.36
C ARG A 367 -37.32 41.90 51.70
N PHE A 368 -36.03 41.63 51.58
CA PHE A 368 -35.03 42.54 51.03
C PHE A 368 -34.57 42.11 49.62
N ARG A 369 -35.02 40.94 49.16
CA ARG A 369 -34.63 40.36 47.89
C ARG A 369 -35.21 41.16 46.73
N ASN A 370 -34.35 41.66 45.84
CA ASN A 370 -34.69 42.58 44.75
C ASN A 370 -35.43 43.84 45.22
N GLU A 371 -35.28 44.19 46.51
CA GLU A 371 -35.92 45.35 47.12
C GLU A 371 -34.95 46.53 47.11
N LYS A 372 -35.51 47.73 46.99
CA LYS A 372 -34.75 48.98 47.11
C LYS A 372 -34.85 49.49 48.55
N VAL A 373 -33.74 49.93 49.14
CA VAL A 373 -33.70 50.37 50.53
C VAL A 373 -32.82 51.61 50.69
N ALA A 374 -33.36 52.67 51.30
CA ALA A 374 -32.57 53.84 51.64
C ALA A 374 -32.24 53.83 53.14
N PHE A 375 -30.95 53.96 53.44
CA PHE A 375 -30.44 54.16 54.80
C PHE A 375 -30.20 55.66 55.00
N ALA A 376 -31.22 56.32 55.55
CA ALA A 376 -31.19 57.74 55.84
C ALA A 376 -30.52 57.97 57.20
N VAL A 377 -29.31 58.55 57.18
CA VAL A 377 -28.50 58.74 58.39
C VAL A 377 -28.58 60.16 58.92
N THR A 378 -28.46 60.33 60.24
CA THR A 378 -28.35 61.64 60.90
C THR A 378 -27.16 61.66 61.86
N ASP A 379 -26.62 62.86 62.03
CA ASP A 379 -25.44 63.19 62.83
C ASP A 379 -25.70 63.27 64.33
#